data_AF-A0A952RFQ4-F1
#
_entry.id   AF-A0A952RFQ4-F1
#
_cell.length_a   1.000
_cell.length_b   1.000
_cell.length_c   1.000
_cell.angle_alpha   90.00
_cell.angle_beta   90.00
_cell.angle_gamma   90.00
#
_symmetry.space_group_name_H-M   'P 1'
#
loop_
_entity.id
_entity.type
_entity.pdbx_description
1 polymer ?
#
loop_
_entity_poly.entity_id
_entity_poly.type
_entity_poly.pdbx_seq_one_letter_code
_entity_poly.pdbx_strand_id
1 'polypeptide(L)'
;MRSVVGLVFLAACGGSVGSTFSPDASTSSSSSTSGGGDPTCTTSRLELSRACVPGVAAPGTPLTIEVDQTEGCLPCNPSVAPCAVSIAGNQITVSVDVTSCPPASGECPAICGLGRATCELPPLAPGDFVVTIAGEAPNAQRRPRELVVAAGGSASCALGPPKSASSIEPKVYEASCEKDVDCMSIVAGDLCAPCVCPNGAIAVSDGARYASDARAAYSQCESFDAVCGPCPPQRAVCNAAKVCDIAPDL
;
A
#
# COMPACT_ATOMS: atom_id res chain seq x y z
N MET A 1 0.53 27.48 42.18
CA MET A 1 0.21 26.18 42.79
C MET A 1 0.59 25.11 41.77
N ARG A 2 1.68 24.38 42.01
CA ARG A 2 2.24 23.37 41.09
C ARG A 2 1.83 21.99 41.60
N SER A 3 1.03 21.26 40.82
CA SER A 3 0.83 19.83 41.04
C SER A 3 1.71 19.05 40.08
N VAL A 4 2.71 18.41 40.64
CA VAL A 4 3.54 17.38 40.00
C VAL A 4 2.90 16.04 40.36
N VAL A 5 2.36 15.33 39.38
CA VAL A 5 1.98 13.92 39.54
C VAL A 5 2.93 13.12 38.67
N GLY A 6 3.99 12.62 39.31
CA GLY A 6 4.86 11.62 38.75
C GLY A 6 4.19 10.25 38.85
N LEU A 7 4.14 9.53 37.73
CA LEU A 7 3.74 8.13 37.71
C LEU A 7 4.94 7.32 37.22
N VAL A 8 5.57 6.63 38.15
CA VAL A 8 6.67 5.70 37.91
C VAL A 8 6.04 4.33 37.65
N PHE A 9 6.26 3.78 36.46
CA PHE A 9 6.04 2.35 36.20
C PHE A 9 7.40 1.65 36.11
N LEU A 10 7.53 0.64 36.95
CA LEU A 10 8.65 -0.29 37.09
C LEU A 10 8.09 -1.70 36.88
N ALA A 11 8.96 -2.61 36.40
CA ALA A 11 8.79 -4.07 36.21
C ALA A 11 8.40 -4.48 34.78
N ALA A 12 8.95 -5.52 34.14
CA ALA A 12 9.93 -6.53 34.56
C ALA A 12 10.61 -7.14 33.31
N CYS A 13 11.85 -7.62 33.49
CA CYS A 13 12.50 -8.57 32.59
C CYS A 13 11.81 -9.94 32.64
N GLY A 14 11.65 -10.61 31.50
CA GLY A 14 11.20 -12.01 31.48
C GLY A 14 11.24 -12.66 30.10
N GLY A 15 12.21 -13.55 29.90
CA GLY A 15 12.03 -14.81 29.17
C GLY A 15 12.17 -14.79 27.64
N SER A 16 13.40 -15.02 27.17
CA SER A 16 13.65 -15.60 25.85
C SER A 16 13.36 -17.10 25.90
N VAL A 17 12.40 -17.57 25.10
CA VAL A 17 12.31 -18.98 24.68
C VAL A 17 12.27 -19.02 23.16
N GLY A 18 13.34 -19.55 22.58
CA GLY A 18 13.45 -19.82 21.16
C GLY A 18 12.57 -21.01 20.80
N SER A 19 11.73 -20.82 19.78
CA SER A 19 11.05 -21.90 19.08
C SER A 19 11.43 -21.79 17.62
N THR A 20 12.48 -22.53 17.24
CA THR A 20 12.84 -22.78 15.84
C THR A 20 11.75 -23.67 15.24
N PHE A 21 10.73 -23.06 14.63
CA PHE A 21 9.78 -23.78 13.78
C PHE A 21 10.32 -23.77 12.35
N SER A 22 10.83 -24.92 11.92
CA SER A 22 11.00 -25.25 10.51
C SER A 22 9.63 -25.66 9.96
N PRO A 23 8.99 -24.90 9.07
CA PRO A 23 7.83 -25.41 8.35
C PRO A 23 8.31 -26.38 7.28
N ASP A 24 7.96 -27.66 7.46
CA ASP A 24 8.02 -28.67 6.40
C ASP A 24 7.18 -28.17 5.21
N ALA A 25 7.87 -27.71 4.17
CA ALA A 25 7.28 -27.42 2.88
C ALA A 25 6.80 -28.76 2.27
N SER A 26 5.56 -29.11 2.58
CA SER A 26 4.82 -30.16 1.91
C SER A 26 4.69 -29.78 0.44
N THR A 27 5.63 -30.28 -0.37
CA THR A 27 5.58 -30.19 -1.83
C THR A 27 4.51 -31.19 -2.28
N SER A 28 3.26 -30.74 -2.39
CA SER A 28 2.16 -31.53 -2.93
C SER A 28 2.37 -31.74 -4.42
N SER A 29 3.14 -32.78 -4.74
CA SER A 29 3.37 -33.27 -6.10
C SER A 29 2.20 -34.16 -6.48
N SER A 30 1.10 -33.58 -6.96
CA SER A 30 -0.02 -34.36 -7.52
C SER A 30 0.41 -34.93 -8.87
N SER A 31 1.02 -36.10 -8.87
CA SER A 31 1.27 -36.89 -10.07
C SER A 31 0.04 -37.72 -10.41
N SER A 32 -0.89 -37.15 -11.17
CA SER A 32 -2.00 -37.88 -11.78
C SER A 32 -1.57 -38.46 -13.13
N THR A 33 -1.29 -39.76 -13.14
CA THR A 33 -1.15 -40.58 -14.34
C THR A 33 -2.55 -41.07 -14.73
N SER A 34 -3.04 -40.75 -15.94
CA SER A 34 -3.91 -41.63 -16.77
C SER A 34 -4.42 -40.94 -18.05
N GLY A 35 -3.90 -41.35 -19.19
CA GLY A 35 -4.74 -41.76 -20.34
C GLY A 35 -5.56 -40.71 -21.10
N GLY A 36 -4.99 -39.55 -21.39
CA GLY A 36 -5.56 -38.56 -22.32
C GLY A 36 -4.62 -37.37 -22.35
N GLY A 37 -4.08 -37.02 -23.52
CA GLY A 37 -3.07 -35.96 -23.66
C GLY A 37 -3.66 -34.56 -23.50
N ASP A 38 -4.33 -34.30 -22.38
CA ASP A 38 -4.80 -32.96 -22.06
C ASP A 38 -3.57 -32.07 -21.78
N PRO A 39 -3.49 -30.89 -22.43
CA PRO A 39 -2.40 -29.97 -22.20
C PRO A 39 -2.33 -29.65 -20.71
N THR A 40 -1.21 -29.99 -20.06
CA THR A 40 -1.02 -29.72 -18.63
C THR A 40 -0.94 -28.21 -18.44
N CYS A 41 -1.95 -27.66 -17.77
CA CYS A 41 -1.94 -26.24 -17.41
C CYS A 41 -0.94 -26.00 -16.28
N THR A 42 -0.22 -24.87 -16.35
CA THR A 42 0.69 -24.42 -15.30
C THR A 42 0.06 -23.24 -14.57
N THR A 43 0.09 -23.25 -13.24
CA THR A 43 -0.32 -22.12 -12.41
C THR A 43 0.93 -21.43 -11.89
N SER A 44 1.02 -20.13 -12.14
CA SER A 44 2.12 -19.28 -11.68
C SER A 44 1.56 -18.10 -10.91
N ARG A 45 2.29 -17.63 -9.89
CA ARG A 45 1.93 -16.39 -9.19
C ARG A 45 2.24 -15.19 -10.08
N LEU A 46 1.38 -14.19 -10.02
CA LEU A 46 1.54 -12.95 -10.74
C LEU A 46 2.50 -12.01 -10.01
N GLU A 47 3.49 -11.49 -10.73
CA GLU A 47 4.42 -10.48 -10.20
C GLU A 47 3.73 -9.12 -10.21
N LEU A 48 3.13 -8.76 -9.08
CA LEU A 48 2.36 -7.53 -8.94
C LEU A 48 3.26 -6.39 -8.50
N SER A 49 3.01 -5.22 -9.07
CA SER A 49 3.89 -4.07 -8.89
C SER A 49 3.20 -2.88 -8.27
N ARG A 50 1.89 -2.74 -8.46
CA ARG A 50 1.08 -1.62 -7.99
C ARG A 50 -0.20 -2.17 -7.38
N ALA A 51 -0.65 -1.55 -6.30
CA ALA A 51 -1.92 -1.86 -5.67
C ALA A 51 -2.55 -0.57 -5.15
N CYS A 52 -3.84 -0.38 -5.34
CA CYS A 52 -4.57 0.73 -4.76
C CYS A 52 -5.14 0.30 -3.42
N VAL A 53 -4.66 0.90 -2.33
CA VAL A 53 -5.21 0.72 -0.98
C VAL A 53 -5.76 2.07 -0.52
N PRO A 54 -7.03 2.21 -0.09
CA PRO A 54 -7.68 3.51 0.08
C PRO A 54 -7.15 4.38 1.23
N GLY A 55 -6.09 3.96 1.94
CA GLY A 55 -5.55 4.62 3.12
C GLY A 55 -6.44 4.49 4.36
N VAL A 56 -7.74 4.74 4.22
CA VAL A 56 -8.77 4.53 5.24
C VAL A 56 -9.97 3.76 4.66
N ALA A 57 -10.43 2.71 5.33
CA ALA A 57 -11.61 1.93 4.96
C ALA A 57 -12.66 1.88 6.09
N ALA A 58 -13.94 1.77 5.71
CA ALA A 58 -15.02 1.67 6.68
C ALA A 58 -15.03 0.29 7.37
N PRO A 59 -15.28 0.23 8.70
CA PRO A 59 -15.36 -1.04 9.41
C PRO A 59 -16.60 -1.83 9.00
N GLY A 60 -16.46 -3.16 8.94
CA GLY A 60 -17.58 -4.07 8.66
C GLY A 60 -18.05 -4.09 7.21
N THR A 61 -17.45 -3.32 6.31
CA THR A 61 -17.75 -3.35 4.87
C THR A 61 -16.67 -4.10 4.10
N PRO A 62 -17.01 -4.97 3.13
CA PRO A 62 -16.04 -5.51 2.19
C PRO A 62 -15.28 -4.38 1.49
N LEU A 63 -13.99 -4.58 1.25
CA LEU A 63 -13.12 -3.59 0.61
C LEU A 63 -12.64 -4.12 -0.73
N THR A 64 -12.85 -3.36 -1.80
CA THR A 64 -12.34 -3.68 -3.13
C THR A 64 -11.01 -2.96 -3.38
N ILE A 65 -9.95 -3.71 -3.66
CA ILE A 65 -8.66 -3.16 -4.11
C ILE A 65 -8.36 -3.58 -5.55
N GLU A 66 -7.73 -2.70 -6.30
CA GLU A 66 -7.17 -3.05 -7.62
C GLU A 66 -5.66 -3.27 -7.52
N VAL A 67 -5.18 -4.32 -8.16
CA VAL A 67 -3.76 -4.63 -8.32
C VAL A 67 -3.41 -4.69 -9.81
N ASP A 68 -2.18 -4.29 -10.16
CA ASP A 68 -1.72 -4.24 -11.55
C ASP A 68 -0.28 -4.73 -11.68
N GLN A 69 -0.03 -5.38 -12.81
CA GLN A 69 1.30 -5.69 -13.31
C GLN A 69 1.78 -4.52 -14.14
N THR A 70 2.93 -3.94 -13.78
CA THR A 70 3.52 -2.86 -14.57
C THR A 70 4.05 -3.38 -15.89
N GLU A 71 4.69 -4.54 -15.88
CA GLU A 71 5.37 -5.08 -17.04
C GLU A 71 5.39 -6.61 -17.01
N GLY A 72 5.15 -7.21 -18.16
CA GLY A 72 5.13 -8.65 -18.33
C GLY A 72 4.30 -9.04 -19.54
N CYS A 73 4.71 -10.12 -20.20
CA CYS A 73 3.85 -10.78 -21.16
C CYS A 73 3.24 -11.99 -20.46
N LEU A 74 1.92 -12.02 -20.42
CA LEU A 74 1.22 -13.19 -19.91
C LEU A 74 1.44 -14.35 -20.89
N PRO A 75 1.60 -15.56 -20.36
CA PRO A 75 1.59 -16.75 -21.19
C PRO A 75 0.24 -16.87 -21.89
N CYS A 76 0.20 -17.67 -22.95
CA CYS A 76 -0.97 -17.74 -23.81
C CYS A 76 -2.23 -18.24 -23.09
N ASN A 77 -3.39 -17.70 -23.48
CA ASN A 77 -4.69 -17.95 -22.84
C ASN A 77 -4.62 -17.91 -21.30
N PRO A 78 -4.16 -16.78 -20.72
CA PRO A 78 -4.08 -16.68 -19.28
C PRO A 78 -5.49 -16.66 -18.70
N SER A 79 -5.75 -17.53 -17.75
CA SER A 79 -6.91 -17.46 -16.87
C SER A 79 -6.44 -16.91 -15.52
N VAL A 80 -6.85 -15.68 -15.21
CA VAL A 80 -6.55 -15.04 -13.93
C VAL A 80 -7.49 -15.64 -12.89
N ALA A 81 -6.94 -16.31 -11.88
CA ALA A 81 -7.71 -16.81 -10.76
C ALA A 81 -8.23 -15.63 -9.90
N PRO A 82 -9.34 -15.82 -9.16
CA PRO A 82 -9.75 -14.86 -8.15
C PRO A 82 -8.60 -14.58 -7.17
N CYS A 83 -8.49 -13.34 -6.69
CA CYS A 83 -7.46 -13.01 -5.71
C CYS A 83 -7.62 -13.86 -4.44
N ALA A 84 -6.53 -14.43 -3.96
CA ALA A 84 -6.48 -15.05 -2.66
C ALA A 84 -6.03 -14.03 -1.61
N VAL A 85 -6.88 -13.80 -0.62
CA VAL A 85 -6.65 -12.88 0.50
C VAL A 85 -6.46 -13.68 1.78
N SER A 86 -5.35 -13.46 2.48
CA SER A 86 -5.06 -14.04 3.79
C SER A 86 -4.87 -12.94 4.82
N ILE A 87 -5.48 -13.10 6.00
CA ILE A 87 -5.41 -12.12 7.10
C ILE A 87 -4.82 -12.82 8.32
N ALA A 88 -3.71 -12.30 8.83
CA ALA A 88 -3.02 -12.80 10.01
C ALA A 88 -2.71 -11.63 10.95
N GLY A 89 -3.52 -11.46 12.00
CA GLY A 89 -3.42 -10.31 12.89
C GLY A 89 -3.69 -9.01 12.13
N ASN A 90 -2.71 -8.12 12.10
CA ASN A 90 -2.75 -6.86 11.36
C ASN A 90 -2.12 -6.92 9.96
N GLN A 91 -1.72 -8.11 9.49
CA GLN A 91 -1.18 -8.28 8.14
C GLN A 91 -2.23 -8.85 7.20
N ILE A 92 -2.38 -8.21 6.05
CA ILE A 92 -3.23 -8.65 4.93
C ILE A 92 -2.29 -9.01 3.78
N THR A 93 -2.34 -10.25 3.32
CA THR A 93 -1.60 -10.70 2.15
C THR A 93 -2.56 -10.92 0.99
N VAL A 94 -2.30 -10.29 -0.14
CA VAL A 94 -3.09 -10.41 -1.37
C VAL A 94 -2.23 -11.09 -2.41
N SER A 95 -2.76 -12.13 -3.04
CA SER A 95 -2.06 -12.87 -4.10
C SER A 95 -2.99 -13.08 -5.28
N VAL A 96 -2.42 -13.06 -6.47
CA VAL A 96 -3.12 -13.37 -7.71
C VAL A 96 -2.35 -14.47 -8.41
N ASP A 97 -3.03 -15.58 -8.69
CA ASP A 97 -2.45 -16.68 -9.44
C ASP A 97 -3.02 -16.66 -10.87
N VAL A 98 -2.17 -16.98 -11.83
CA VAL A 98 -2.54 -17.09 -13.25
C VAL A 98 -2.30 -18.50 -13.69
N THR A 99 -3.32 -19.11 -14.29
CA THR A 99 -3.22 -20.43 -14.91
C THR A 99 -3.10 -20.25 -16.42
N SER A 100 -2.12 -20.91 -17.02
CA SER A 100 -1.94 -20.94 -18.47
C SER A 100 -1.91 -22.37 -18.96
N CYS A 101 -2.64 -22.62 -20.04
CA CYS A 101 -2.68 -23.91 -20.71
C CYS A 101 -2.09 -23.73 -22.11
N PRO A 102 -1.08 -24.52 -22.50
CA PRO A 102 -0.57 -24.46 -23.86
C PRO A 102 -1.69 -24.83 -24.85
N PRO A 103 -1.71 -24.24 -26.06
CA PRO A 103 -2.71 -24.60 -27.06
C PRO A 103 -2.52 -26.06 -27.48
N ALA A 104 -3.61 -26.73 -27.86
CA ALA A 104 -3.58 -28.13 -28.32
C ALA A 104 -2.71 -28.33 -29.59
N SER A 105 -2.54 -27.28 -30.39
CA SER A 105 -1.60 -27.23 -31.51
C SER A 105 -1.23 -25.77 -31.83
N GLY A 106 0.04 -25.52 -32.18
CA GLY A 106 0.52 -24.23 -32.70
C GLY A 106 1.43 -23.44 -31.75
N GLU A 107 2.12 -22.45 -32.31
CA GLU A 107 2.88 -21.45 -31.55
C GLU A 107 1.91 -20.43 -30.94
N CYS A 108 2.19 -20.01 -29.71
CA CYS A 108 1.32 -19.12 -28.98
C CYS A 108 2.03 -17.81 -28.67
N PRO A 109 1.65 -16.69 -29.32
CA PRO A 109 2.32 -15.42 -29.10
C PRO A 109 2.02 -14.94 -27.68
N ALA A 110 3.05 -14.47 -26.98
CA ALA A 110 2.88 -13.89 -25.66
C ALA A 110 1.98 -12.63 -25.76
N ILE A 111 0.99 -12.51 -24.88
CA ILE A 111 0.11 -11.34 -24.82
C ILE A 111 0.73 -10.38 -23.81
N CYS A 112 1.37 -9.34 -24.32
CA CYS A 112 1.95 -8.29 -23.49
C CYS A 112 0.88 -7.24 -23.20
N GLY A 113 0.56 -7.06 -21.92
CA GLY A 113 -0.47 -6.13 -21.47
C GLY A 113 -0.51 -6.01 -19.95
N LEU A 114 -0.99 -4.87 -19.46
CA LEU A 114 -1.17 -4.60 -18.04
C LEU A 114 -2.31 -5.47 -17.51
N GLY A 115 -1.96 -6.55 -16.83
CA GLY A 115 -2.92 -7.43 -16.19
C GLY A 115 -3.43 -6.78 -14.91
N ARG A 116 -4.64 -6.22 -14.96
CA ARG A 116 -5.36 -5.73 -13.78
C ARG A 116 -6.21 -6.83 -13.16
N ALA A 117 -6.20 -6.90 -11.84
CA ALA A 117 -7.11 -7.74 -11.08
C ALA A 117 -7.79 -6.92 -9.97
N THR A 118 -9.04 -7.27 -9.71
CA THR A 118 -9.83 -6.70 -8.63
C THR A 118 -9.93 -7.74 -7.52
N CYS A 119 -9.48 -7.37 -6.31
CA CYS A 119 -9.48 -8.24 -5.15
C CYS A 119 -10.48 -7.74 -4.12
N GLU A 120 -11.34 -8.64 -3.64
CA GLU A 120 -12.27 -8.36 -2.55
C GLU A 120 -11.68 -8.81 -1.22
N LEU A 121 -11.50 -7.86 -0.31
CA LEU A 121 -11.14 -8.12 1.08
C LEU A 121 -12.43 -8.31 1.87
N PRO A 122 -12.47 -9.30 2.78
CA PRO A 122 -13.62 -9.49 3.66
C PRO A 122 -13.78 -8.27 4.60
N PRO A 123 -14.97 -8.08 5.20
CA PRO A 123 -15.20 -7.08 6.22
C PRO A 123 -14.12 -7.09 7.32
N LEU A 124 -13.52 -5.93 7.58
CA LEU A 124 -12.47 -5.76 8.60
C LEU A 124 -13.02 -5.07 9.85
N ALA A 125 -12.48 -5.45 11.01
CA ALA A 125 -12.71 -4.74 12.26
C ALA A 125 -11.87 -3.43 12.30
N PRO A 126 -12.25 -2.44 13.13
CA PRO A 126 -11.44 -1.24 13.31
C PRO A 126 -10.00 -1.56 13.74
N GLY A 127 -9.02 -0.89 13.14
CA GLY A 127 -7.60 -1.09 13.44
C GLY A 127 -6.68 -0.68 12.30
N ASP A 128 -5.38 -0.76 12.54
CA ASP A 128 -4.33 -0.48 11.56
C ASP A 128 -3.82 -1.78 10.96
N PHE A 129 -3.75 -1.85 9.63
CA PHE A 129 -3.34 -3.02 8.87
C PHE A 129 -2.19 -2.68 7.91
N VAL A 130 -1.37 -3.68 7.63
CA VAL A 130 -0.34 -3.64 6.58
C VAL A 130 -0.76 -4.58 5.45
N VAL A 131 -0.90 -4.03 4.25
CA VAL A 131 -1.26 -4.77 3.04
C VAL A 131 0.00 -5.12 2.26
N THR A 132 0.27 -6.42 2.15
CA THR A 132 1.38 -6.98 1.39
C THR A 132 0.82 -7.66 0.14
N ILE A 133 1.47 -7.45 -1.00
CA ILE A 133 1.13 -8.13 -2.24
C ILE A 133 2.15 -9.25 -2.46
N ALA A 134 1.68 -10.49 -2.62
CA ALA A 134 2.54 -11.62 -2.88
C ALA A 134 3.06 -11.58 -4.32
N GLY A 135 4.33 -11.92 -4.52
CA GLY A 135 5.00 -11.76 -5.83
C GLY A 135 5.50 -10.34 -6.07
N GLU A 136 5.40 -9.47 -5.08
CA GLU A 136 6.07 -8.18 -5.13
C GLU A 136 7.55 -8.34 -4.80
N ALA A 137 8.43 -7.78 -5.64
CA ALA A 137 9.86 -7.82 -5.39
C ALA A 137 10.18 -7.17 -4.03
N PRO A 138 10.96 -7.83 -3.15
CA PRO A 138 11.31 -7.27 -1.85
C PRO A 138 12.21 -6.05 -2.07
N ASN A 139 11.63 -4.85 -2.00
CA ASN A 139 12.39 -3.61 -1.99
C ASN A 139 12.37 -3.00 -0.57
N ALA A 140 13.53 -2.97 0.07
CA ALA A 140 13.70 -2.42 1.42
C ALA A 140 13.34 -0.92 1.53
N GLN A 141 13.32 -0.19 0.41
CA GLN A 141 12.93 1.21 0.35
C GLN A 141 11.42 1.40 0.17
N ARG A 142 10.68 0.34 -0.19
CA ARG A 142 9.23 0.48 -0.39
C ARG A 142 8.55 0.63 0.96
N ARG A 143 7.76 1.70 1.09
CA ARG A 143 6.90 1.88 2.26
C ARG A 143 5.84 0.78 2.28
N PRO A 144 5.61 0.11 3.42
CA PRO A 144 4.49 -0.80 3.58
C PRO A 144 3.19 -0.06 3.22
N ARG A 145 2.25 -0.76 2.56
CA ARG A 145 0.93 -0.18 2.28
C ARG A 145 0.11 -0.23 3.55
N GLU A 146 -0.15 0.93 4.13
CA GLU A 146 -0.96 1.05 5.34
C GLU A 146 -2.44 1.18 4.99
N LEU A 147 -3.27 0.48 5.74
CA LEU A 147 -4.73 0.58 5.70
C LEU A 147 -5.24 0.81 7.12
N VAL A 148 -5.94 1.93 7.33
CA VAL A 148 -6.62 2.19 8.61
C VAL A 148 -8.10 1.89 8.45
N VAL A 149 -8.63 0.99 9.26
CA VAL A 149 -10.07 0.70 9.27
C VAL A 149 -10.73 1.55 10.34
N ALA A 150 -11.45 2.59 9.92
CA ALA A 150 -12.07 3.59 10.79
C ALA A 150 -13.35 4.17 10.16
N ALA A 151 -14.16 4.85 10.98
CA ALA A 151 -15.39 5.47 10.49
C ALA A 151 -15.11 6.48 9.36
N GLY A 152 -15.96 6.48 8.33
CA GLY A 152 -15.83 7.40 7.20
C GLY A 152 -14.80 7.00 6.12
N GLY A 153 -14.22 5.80 6.21
CA GLY A 153 -13.32 5.28 5.18
C GLY A 153 -14.02 4.83 3.89
N SER A 154 -13.25 4.66 2.83
CA SER A 154 -13.72 4.24 1.50
C SER A 154 -13.85 2.72 1.41
N ALA A 155 -14.86 2.23 0.67
CA ALA A 155 -15.07 0.80 0.40
C ALA A 155 -14.33 0.30 -0.85
N SER A 156 -13.69 1.20 -1.62
CA SER A 156 -12.95 0.83 -2.82
C SER A 156 -11.80 1.78 -3.12
N CYS A 157 -10.81 1.27 -3.86
CA CYS A 157 -9.69 2.03 -4.39
C CYS A 157 -9.39 1.52 -5.80
N ALA A 158 -9.43 2.41 -6.80
CA ALA A 158 -9.15 2.09 -8.20
C ALA A 158 -7.77 2.61 -8.62
N LEU A 159 -7.02 1.80 -9.35
CA LEU A 159 -5.71 2.19 -9.87
C LEU A 159 -5.89 3.21 -10.99
N GLY A 160 -5.44 4.44 -10.72
CA GLY A 160 -5.34 5.46 -11.75
C GLY A 160 -4.24 5.17 -12.78
N PRO A 161 -4.18 5.97 -13.86
CA PRO A 161 -3.04 5.99 -14.76
C PRO A 161 -1.72 6.07 -13.97
N PRO A 162 -0.62 5.44 -14.43
CA PRO A 162 0.64 5.33 -13.69
C PRO A 162 1.23 6.65 -13.16
N LYS A 163 0.86 7.80 -13.74
CA LYS A 163 1.40 9.13 -13.37
C LYS A 163 0.43 10.06 -12.64
N SER A 164 -0.87 9.79 -12.61
CA SER A 164 -1.84 10.80 -12.14
C SER A 164 -2.36 10.58 -10.73
N ALA A 165 -2.22 9.37 -10.17
CA ALA A 165 -2.83 9.01 -8.90
C ALA A 165 -1.96 9.29 -7.66
N SER A 166 -0.71 9.70 -7.86
CA SER A 166 0.25 9.95 -6.79
C SER A 166 0.37 11.43 -6.39
N SER A 167 -0.29 12.33 -7.11
CA SER A 167 -0.14 13.77 -6.89
C SER A 167 -1.12 14.28 -5.83
N ILE A 168 -0.60 14.93 -4.79
CA ILE A 168 -1.40 15.66 -3.80
C ILE A 168 -1.40 17.15 -4.13
N GLU A 169 -2.58 17.74 -4.29
CA GLU A 169 -2.75 19.18 -4.46
C GLU A 169 -3.12 19.84 -3.12
N PRO A 170 -2.27 20.69 -2.51
CA PRO A 170 -2.56 21.30 -1.20
C PRO A 170 -3.87 22.07 -1.13
N LYS A 171 -4.35 22.59 -2.27
CA LYS A 171 -5.55 23.41 -2.38
C LYS A 171 -6.85 22.65 -2.06
N VAL A 172 -6.84 21.32 -2.01
CA VAL A 172 -8.03 20.53 -1.65
C VAL A 172 -8.24 20.37 -0.14
N TYR A 173 -7.28 20.86 0.66
CA TYR A 173 -7.29 20.83 2.12
C TYR A 173 -7.55 22.22 2.70
N GLU A 174 -8.04 22.23 3.93
CA GLU A 174 -8.14 23.44 4.74
C GLU A 174 -6.74 23.98 5.03
N ALA A 175 -6.57 25.28 4.83
CA ALA A 175 -5.30 25.96 5.07
C ALA A 175 -5.45 27.17 6.00
N SER A 176 -6.63 27.43 6.57
CA SER A 176 -6.80 28.54 7.52
C SER A 176 -6.11 28.26 8.86
N CYS A 177 -5.60 29.32 9.48
CA CYS A 177 -4.87 29.23 10.75
C CYS A 177 -5.01 30.52 11.56
N GLU A 178 -4.82 30.43 12.88
CA GLU A 178 -4.63 31.60 13.73
C GLU A 178 -3.17 31.80 14.13
N LYS A 179 -2.45 30.69 14.33
CA LYS A 179 -1.08 30.58 14.83
C LYS A 179 -0.31 29.51 14.07
N ASP A 180 1.02 29.56 14.14
CA ASP A 180 1.90 28.58 13.51
C ASP A 180 1.61 27.14 13.94
N VAL A 181 1.19 26.94 15.20
CA VAL A 181 0.82 25.61 15.74
C VAL A 181 -0.42 25.01 15.11
N ASP A 182 -1.22 25.80 14.39
CA ASP A 182 -2.39 25.33 13.66
C ASP A 182 -2.01 24.78 12.27
N CYS A 183 -0.74 24.91 11.88
CA CYS A 183 -0.24 24.49 10.58
C CYS A 183 0.66 23.26 10.69
N MET A 184 0.58 22.39 9.69
CA MET A 184 1.50 21.27 9.52
C MET A 184 2.07 21.23 8.11
N SER A 185 3.34 20.82 8.00
CA SER A 185 4.02 20.67 6.73
C SER A 185 3.59 19.36 6.06
N ILE A 186 3.39 19.41 4.75
CA ILE A 186 3.00 18.27 3.93
C ILE A 186 3.90 18.16 2.69
N VAL A 187 3.87 16.98 2.06
CA VAL A 187 4.40 16.77 0.73
C VAL A 187 3.28 17.03 -0.28
N ALA A 188 3.55 17.93 -1.21
CA ALA A 188 2.68 18.36 -2.28
C ALA A 188 3.28 17.96 -3.64
N GLY A 189 2.41 17.65 -4.59
CA GLY A 189 2.80 17.10 -5.90
C GLY A 189 2.97 15.59 -5.84
N ASP A 190 3.87 15.07 -6.70
CA ASP A 190 4.05 13.63 -6.91
C ASP A 190 4.71 12.94 -5.71
N LEU A 191 3.93 12.19 -4.93
CA LEU A 191 4.42 11.39 -3.80
C LEU A 191 5.27 10.19 -4.22
N CYS A 192 5.21 9.80 -5.49
CA CYS A 192 6.08 8.75 -6.03
C CYS A 192 7.41 9.31 -6.53
N ALA A 193 7.63 10.62 -6.52
CA ALA A 193 8.94 11.13 -6.89
C ALA A 193 10.02 10.62 -5.90
N PRO A 194 11.21 10.22 -6.38
CA PRO A 194 12.30 9.93 -5.47
C PRO A 194 12.66 11.20 -4.69
N CYS A 195 12.93 11.04 -3.40
CA CYS A 195 13.44 12.12 -2.53
C CYS A 195 12.48 13.30 -2.34
N VAL A 196 11.20 13.00 -2.14
CA VAL A 196 10.21 14.02 -1.76
C VAL A 196 10.52 14.62 -0.39
N CYS A 197 10.53 15.95 -0.35
CA CYS A 197 10.59 16.74 0.87
C CYS A 197 9.25 17.44 1.09
N PRO A 198 8.89 17.77 2.35
CA PRO A 198 7.81 18.72 2.58
C PRO A 198 8.02 19.98 1.74
N ASN A 199 6.96 20.48 1.15
CA ASN A 199 6.95 21.63 0.25
C ASN A 199 5.58 22.33 0.20
N GLY A 200 4.65 21.95 1.07
CA GLY A 200 3.36 22.61 1.27
C GLY A 200 2.96 22.61 2.73
N ALA A 201 1.92 23.37 3.09
CA ALA A 201 1.37 23.39 4.43
C ALA A 201 -0.16 23.39 4.40
N ILE A 202 -0.77 22.76 5.40
CA ILE A 202 -2.22 22.69 5.61
C ILE A 202 -2.55 22.93 7.08
N ALA A 203 -3.82 23.17 7.38
CA ALA A 203 -4.32 23.22 8.74
C ALA A 203 -4.24 21.82 9.39
N VAL A 204 -3.86 21.78 10.67
CA VAL A 204 -3.78 20.54 11.46
C VAL A 204 -5.12 19.81 11.52
N SER A 205 -6.24 20.53 11.45
CA SER A 205 -7.59 19.95 11.40
C SER A 205 -7.81 19.03 10.20
N ASP A 206 -7.11 19.27 9.08
CA ASP A 206 -7.18 18.45 7.87
C ASP A 206 -6.11 17.35 7.82
N GLY A 207 -5.26 17.26 8.85
CA GLY A 207 -4.14 16.31 8.90
C GLY A 207 -4.56 14.85 8.75
N ALA A 208 -5.70 14.46 9.32
CA ALA A 208 -6.23 13.09 9.19
C ALA A 208 -6.64 12.75 7.74
N ARG A 209 -7.24 13.72 7.04
CA ARG A 209 -7.62 13.58 5.63
C ARG A 209 -6.38 13.51 4.75
N TYR A 210 -5.42 14.41 4.92
CA TYR A 210 -4.14 14.36 4.21
C TYR A 210 -3.39 13.04 4.44
N ALA A 211 -3.34 12.53 5.67
CA ALA A 211 -2.70 11.24 5.96
C ALA A 211 -3.37 10.07 5.23
N SER A 212 -4.71 10.08 5.11
CA SER A 212 -5.47 9.10 4.32
C SER A 212 -5.08 9.17 2.83
N ASP A 213 -5.14 10.37 2.26
CA ASP A 213 -4.85 10.58 0.83
C ASP A 213 -3.39 10.25 0.51
N ALA A 214 -2.46 10.62 1.39
CA ALA A 214 -1.04 10.29 1.25
C ALA A 214 -0.78 8.78 1.29
N ARG A 215 -1.41 8.03 2.21
CA ARG A 215 -1.33 6.56 2.22
C ARG A 215 -1.87 5.97 0.92
N ALA A 216 -3.01 6.48 0.45
CA ALA A 216 -3.63 6.01 -0.79
C ALA A 216 -2.74 6.26 -2.01
N ALA A 217 -2.12 7.44 -2.10
CA ALA A 217 -1.16 7.77 -3.14
C ALA A 217 0.12 6.92 -3.05
N TYR A 218 0.72 6.78 -1.86
CA TYR A 218 1.91 5.95 -1.65
C TYR A 218 1.67 4.48 -1.99
N SER A 219 0.45 3.96 -1.77
CA SER A 219 0.13 2.56 -2.09
C SER A 219 0.33 2.21 -3.56
N GLN A 220 0.18 3.21 -4.43
CA GLN A 220 0.25 3.08 -5.88
C GLN A 220 1.65 3.33 -6.46
N CYS A 221 2.60 3.80 -5.65
CA CYS A 221 3.97 4.09 -6.07
C CYS A 221 4.73 2.81 -6.36
N GLU A 222 5.44 2.79 -7.49
CA GLU A 222 6.45 1.78 -7.76
C GLU A 222 7.61 1.90 -6.78
N SER A 223 8.43 0.86 -6.68
CA SER A 223 9.63 0.92 -5.84
C SER A 223 10.71 1.76 -6.51
N PHE A 224 11.41 2.60 -5.74
CA PHE A 224 12.52 3.41 -6.24
C PHE A 224 13.81 3.07 -5.51
N ASP A 225 14.89 2.89 -6.28
CA ASP A 225 16.25 2.73 -5.76
C ASP A 225 16.98 4.08 -5.77
N ALA A 226 16.44 5.05 -5.02
CA ALA A 226 17.04 6.38 -4.91
C ALA A 226 17.66 6.60 -3.53
N VAL A 227 18.92 7.05 -3.50
CA VAL A 227 19.56 7.53 -2.28
C VAL A 227 19.29 9.03 -2.15
N CYS A 228 18.55 9.41 -1.11
CA CYS A 228 18.14 10.78 -0.89
C CYS A 228 19.03 11.49 0.13
N GLY A 229 19.37 12.76 -0.15
CA GLY A 229 19.98 13.64 0.83
C GLY A 229 18.96 14.11 1.88
N PRO A 230 19.42 14.74 2.98
CA PRO A 230 18.50 15.33 3.95
C PRO A 230 17.67 16.45 3.31
N CYS A 231 16.39 16.52 3.66
CA CYS A 231 15.55 17.64 3.29
C CYS A 231 16.04 18.92 3.97
N PRO A 232 16.02 20.08 3.28
CA PRO A 232 16.27 21.35 3.94
C PRO A 232 15.23 21.54 5.06
N PRO A 233 15.63 22.07 6.23
CA PRO A 233 14.69 22.30 7.31
C PRO A 233 13.66 23.34 6.89
N GLN A 234 12.39 22.96 7.01
CA GLN A 234 11.24 23.79 6.69
C GLN A 234 10.25 23.70 7.84
N ARG A 235 9.52 24.79 8.07
CA ARG A 235 8.44 24.83 9.05
C ARG A 235 7.16 25.34 8.40
N ALA A 236 6.04 24.75 8.81
CA ALA A 236 4.73 25.30 8.49
C ALA A 236 4.45 26.49 9.44
N VAL A 237 4.02 27.61 8.87
CA VAL A 237 3.75 28.86 9.61
C VAL A 237 2.39 29.41 9.21
N CYS A 238 1.78 30.16 10.11
CA CYS A 238 0.58 30.91 9.82
C CYS A 238 0.95 32.31 9.34
N ASN A 239 0.76 32.56 8.04
CA ASN A 239 1.16 33.83 7.44
C ASN A 239 0.20 34.97 7.83
N ALA A 240 0.55 36.20 7.42
CA ALA A 240 -0.26 37.40 7.71
C ALA A 240 -1.67 37.35 7.12
N ALA A 241 -1.90 36.53 6.08
CA ALA A 241 -3.20 36.30 5.46
C ALA A 241 -4.02 35.22 6.17
N LYS A 242 -3.56 34.70 7.31
CA LYS A 242 -4.20 33.60 8.05
C LYS A 242 -4.32 32.31 7.24
N VAL A 243 -3.29 32.04 6.45
CA VAL A 243 -3.14 30.83 5.64
C VAL A 243 -1.84 30.12 6.03
N CYS A 244 -1.88 28.81 6.14
CA CYS A 244 -0.73 27.97 6.36
C CYS A 244 0.19 28.00 5.14
N ASP A 245 1.47 28.25 5.39
CA ASP A 245 2.51 28.35 4.37
C ASP A 245 3.81 27.70 4.85
N ILE A 246 4.73 27.44 3.94
CA ILE A 246 6.07 26.92 4.26
C ILE A 246 7.06 28.08 4.35
N ALA A 247 7.78 28.14 5.46
CA ALA A 247 8.90 29.05 5.67
C ALA A 247 10.21 28.27 5.84
N PRO A 248 11.35 28.79 5.35
CA PRO A 248 12.66 28.24 5.68
C PRO A 248 12.92 28.38 7.18
N ASP A 249 13.57 27.37 7.77
CA ASP A 249 14.05 27.50 9.15
C ASP A 249 15.34 28.35 9.15
N LEU A 250 15.30 29.48 9.85
CA LEU A 250 16.38 30.49 9.92
C LEU A 250 17.22 30.30 11.17
#